data_AF-A0A367LNV9-F1
#
_entry.id   AF-A0A367LNV9-F1
#
_cell.length_a   1.000
_cell.length_b   1.000
_cell.length_c   1.000
_cell.angle_alpha   90.00
_cell.angle_beta   90.00
_cell.angle_gamma   90.00
#
_symmetry.space_group_name_H-M   'P 1'
#
loop_
_entity.id
_entity.type
_entity.pdbx_description
1 polymer ?
#
loop_
_entity_poly.entity_id
_entity_poly.type
_entity_poly.pdbx_seq_one_letter_code
_entity_poly.pdbx_strand_id
1 'polypeptide(L)'
;MGRSTIVSLRIFQGLLATVNLALSAFVVNWYLVTTIRGSPPSVGFLVFAAIFSLLSILHLELVPRYFPRAGGPNLTLGVEAFNALLYFAAFIAHAVFLGSLAMCHGSVCAASRVDSVVAAAAFCAWVASTIVTARDMFVAGLVRPGGDKTPISVREP
;
A
#
# COMPACT_ATOMS: atom_id res chain seq x y z
N MET A 1 -2.68 4.24 -18.45
CA MET A 1 -2.16 5.54 -17.94
C MET A 1 -0.83 5.92 -18.60
N GLY A 2 -0.46 7.22 -18.60
CA GLY A 2 0.90 7.64 -18.99
C GLY A 2 1.95 7.16 -17.98
N ARG A 3 3.14 6.75 -18.45
CA ARG A 3 4.23 6.20 -17.60
C ARG A 3 4.59 7.13 -16.44
N SER A 4 4.59 8.44 -16.66
CA SER A 4 4.90 9.43 -15.62
C SER A 4 3.85 9.47 -14.50
N THR A 5 2.57 9.30 -14.82
CA THR A 5 1.48 9.30 -13.83
C THR A 5 1.60 8.10 -12.87
N ILE A 6 1.95 6.93 -13.40
CA ILE A 6 2.13 5.71 -12.61
C ILE A 6 3.29 5.88 -11.64
N VAL A 7 4.44 6.36 -12.13
CA VAL A 7 5.63 6.58 -11.29
C VAL A 7 5.36 7.62 -10.21
N SER A 8 4.69 8.73 -10.52
CA SER A 8 4.31 9.74 -9.52
C SER A 8 3.43 9.15 -8.42
N LEU A 9 2.46 8.30 -8.77
CA LEU A 9 1.60 7.63 -7.80
C LEU A 9 2.39 6.68 -6.89
N ARG A 10 3.34 5.92 -7.44
CA ARG A 10 4.21 5.03 -6.66
C ARG A 10 5.11 5.80 -5.70
N ILE A 11 5.70 6.90 -6.15
CA ILE A 11 6.51 7.78 -5.29
C ILE A 11 5.63 8.31 -4.15
N PHE A 12 4.42 8.77 -4.45
CA PHE A 12 3.50 9.27 -3.43
C PHE A 12 3.10 8.18 -2.42
N GLN A 13 2.76 6.98 -2.87
CA GLN A 13 2.49 5.83 -2.00
C GLN A 13 3.70 5.48 -1.11
N GLY A 14 4.91 5.52 -1.69
CA GLY A 14 6.15 5.25 -0.96
C GLY A 14 6.47 6.30 0.09
N LEU A 15 6.24 7.58 -0.21
CA LEU A 15 6.39 8.67 0.74
C LEU A 15 5.43 8.52 1.91
N LEU A 16 4.14 8.25 1.64
CA LEU A 16 3.15 8.03 2.69
C LEU A 16 3.51 6.83 3.58
N ALA A 17 3.94 5.71 2.98
CA ALA A 17 4.39 4.54 3.73
C ALA A 17 5.61 4.83 4.61
N THR A 18 6.57 5.60 4.10
CA THR A 18 7.77 5.99 4.84
C THR A 18 7.43 6.90 6.02
N VAL A 19 6.52 7.86 5.82
CA VAL A 19 6.08 8.76 6.89
C VAL A 19 5.33 7.99 7.98
N ASN A 20 4.41 7.08 7.60
CA ASN A 20 3.74 6.20 8.57
C ASN A 20 4.74 5.35 9.35
N LEU A 21 5.71 4.73 8.67
CA LEU A 21 6.73 3.92 9.33
C LEU A 21 7.54 4.74 10.33
N ALA A 22 7.98 5.94 9.96
CA ALA A 22 8.76 6.82 10.82
C ALA A 22 7.97 7.29 12.05
N LEU A 23 6.71 7.72 11.85
CA LEU A 23 5.83 8.16 12.94
C LEU A 23 5.49 7.01 13.88
N SER A 24 5.08 5.86 13.34
CA SER A 24 4.78 4.68 14.15
C SER A 24 6.02 4.18 14.91
N ALA A 25 7.20 4.17 14.28
CA ALA A 25 8.45 3.78 14.95
C ALA A 25 8.82 4.75 16.09
N PHE A 26 8.60 6.05 15.90
CA PHE A 26 8.78 7.05 16.95
C PHE A 26 7.85 6.78 18.14
N VAL A 27 6.56 6.50 17.89
CA VAL A 27 5.59 6.15 18.94
C VAL A 27 5.99 4.88 19.67
N VAL A 28 6.37 3.82 18.94
CA VAL A 28 6.84 2.54 19.52
C VAL A 28 8.06 2.77 20.41
N ASN A 29 9.06 3.50 19.92
CA ASN A 29 10.28 3.80 20.68
C ASN A 29 9.96 4.57 21.97
N TRP A 30 9.03 5.52 21.91
CA TRP A 30 8.60 6.26 23.09
C TRP A 30 7.97 5.33 24.15
N TYR A 31 7.11 4.40 23.74
CA TYR A 31 6.54 3.40 24.65
C TYR A 31 7.62 2.52 25.28
N LEU A 32 8.59 2.04 24.50
CA LEU A 32 9.66 1.16 24.98
C LEU A 32 10.63 1.84 25.94
N VAL A 33 10.98 3.11 25.70
CA VAL A 33 11.98 3.84 26.48
C VAL A 33 11.37 4.57 27.67
N THR A 34 10.14 5.09 27.53
CA THR A 34 9.53 6.01 28.51
C THR A 34 8.49 5.32 29.38
N THR A 35 7.93 4.19 28.94
CA THR A 35 6.83 3.51 29.65
C THR A 35 7.22 2.07 29.98
N ILE A 36 6.73 1.56 31.12
CA ILE A 36 6.89 0.14 31.51
C ILE A 36 5.89 -0.77 30.76
N ARG A 37 4.95 -0.18 30.00
CA ARG A 37 3.94 -0.87 29.21
C ARG A 37 4.40 -1.03 27.77
N GLY A 38 4.13 -2.20 27.20
CA GLY A 38 4.37 -2.48 25.78
C GLY A 38 3.58 -1.56 24.86
N SER A 39 4.11 -1.36 23.65
CA SER A 39 3.45 -0.57 22.60
C SER A 39 2.07 -1.16 22.23
N PRO A 40 1.04 -0.34 22.00
CA PRO A 40 -0.27 -0.81 21.60
C PRO A 40 -0.22 -1.57 20.26
N PRO A 41 -1.01 -2.66 20.12
CA PRO A 41 -0.98 -3.51 18.92
C PRO A 41 -1.46 -2.80 17.65
N SER A 42 -2.28 -1.75 17.78
CA SER A 42 -2.72 -0.91 16.65
C SER A 42 -1.55 -0.22 15.95
N VAL A 43 -0.61 0.34 16.71
CA VAL A 43 0.61 0.97 16.17
C VAL A 43 1.51 -0.08 15.52
N GLY A 44 1.65 -1.26 16.14
CA GLY A 44 2.41 -2.37 15.56
C GLY A 44 1.84 -2.85 14.22
N PHE A 45 0.52 -2.87 14.07
CA PHE A 45 -0.14 -3.21 12.82
C PHE A 45 0.12 -2.15 11.73
N LEU A 46 0.18 -0.87 12.10
CA LEU A 46 0.53 0.22 11.18
C LEU A 46 1.98 0.13 10.68
N VAL A 47 2.93 -0.23 11.57
CA VAL A 47 4.32 -0.55 11.20
C VAL A 47 4.37 -1.70 10.19
N PHE A 48 3.64 -2.79 10.45
CA PHE A 48 3.57 -3.92 9.54
C PHE A 48 3.02 -3.50 8.17
N ALA A 49 1.91 -2.76 8.14
CA ALA A 49 1.29 -2.28 6.91
C ALA A 49 2.25 -1.36 6.12
N ALA A 50 2.99 -0.48 6.80
CA ALA A 50 3.95 0.41 6.17
C ALA A 50 5.13 -0.35 5.55
N ILE A 51 5.71 -1.33 6.27
CA ILE A 51 6.78 -2.19 5.73
C ILE A 51 6.28 -3.00 4.54
N PHE A 52 5.11 -3.63 4.68
CA PHE A 52 4.51 -4.41 3.61
C PHE A 52 4.22 -3.56 2.37
N SER A 53 3.80 -2.31 2.56
CA SER A 53 3.58 -1.32 1.49
C SER A 53 4.87 -0.97 0.75
N LEU A 54 5.99 -0.77 1.47
CA LEU A 54 7.29 -0.53 0.86
C LEU A 54 7.77 -1.73 0.04
N LEU A 55 7.63 -2.94 0.60
CA LEU A 55 7.93 -4.18 -0.12
C LEU A 55 7.04 -4.31 -1.36
N SER A 56 5.76 -4.00 -1.26
CA SER A 56 4.82 -4.08 -2.38
C SER A 56 5.20 -3.14 -3.51
N ILE A 57 5.58 -1.89 -3.21
CA ILE A 57 6.07 -0.93 -4.21
C ILE A 57 7.34 -1.46 -4.88
N LEU A 58 8.27 -2.00 -4.08
CA LEU A 58 9.51 -2.58 -4.60
C LEU A 58 9.21 -3.75 -5.56
N HIS A 59 8.28 -4.64 -5.20
CA HIS A 59 7.85 -5.74 -6.08
C HIS A 59 7.21 -5.19 -7.37
N LEU A 60 6.33 -4.20 -7.28
CA LEU A 60 5.64 -3.62 -8.43
C LEU A 60 6.58 -2.87 -9.40
N GLU A 61 7.70 -2.34 -8.92
CA GLU A 61 8.75 -1.72 -9.76
C GLU A 61 9.75 -2.74 -10.32
N LEU A 62 10.14 -3.75 -9.54
CA LEU A 62 11.12 -4.77 -9.96
C LEU A 62 10.53 -5.76 -10.96
N VAL A 63 9.31 -6.25 -10.73
CA VAL A 63 8.67 -7.29 -11.57
C VAL A 63 8.61 -6.89 -13.06
N PRO A 64 8.12 -5.71 -13.46
CA PRO A 64 8.09 -5.33 -14.87
C PRO A 64 9.49 -5.11 -15.48
N ARG A 65 10.53 -4.85 -14.66
CA ARG A 65 11.90 -4.64 -15.13
C ARG A 65 12.66 -5.95 -15.34
N TYR A 66 12.51 -6.90 -14.42
CA TYR A 66 13.29 -8.14 -14.41
C TYR A 66 12.53 -9.36 -14.95
N PHE A 67 11.21 -9.41 -14.79
CA PHE A 67 10.40 -10.57 -15.16
C PHE A 67 9.12 -10.17 -15.91
N PRO A 68 9.23 -9.62 -17.15
CA PRO A 68 8.08 -9.20 -17.95
C PRO A 68 7.12 -10.34 -18.31
N ARG A 69 7.52 -11.61 -18.12
CA ARG A 69 6.69 -12.80 -18.35
C ARG A 69 5.99 -13.35 -17.09
N ALA A 70 6.43 -12.98 -15.89
CA ALA A 70 5.90 -13.52 -14.62
C ALA A 70 4.87 -12.60 -13.94
N GLY A 71 4.83 -11.31 -14.31
CA GLY A 71 3.87 -10.34 -13.80
C GLY A 71 2.49 -10.49 -14.43
N GLY A 72 1.72 -11.50 -14.02
CA GLY A 72 0.32 -11.62 -14.43
C GLY A 72 -0.49 -10.41 -13.92
N PRO A 73 -1.38 -9.82 -14.74
CA PRO A 73 -2.18 -8.65 -14.34
C PRO A 73 -2.96 -8.88 -13.03
N ASN A 74 -3.46 -10.10 -12.80
CA ASN A 74 -4.19 -10.45 -11.58
C ASN A 74 -3.35 -10.30 -10.30
N LEU A 75 -2.03 -10.55 -10.37
CA LEU A 75 -1.14 -10.44 -9.22
C LEU A 75 -0.94 -8.96 -8.82
N THR A 76 -0.76 -8.09 -9.80
CA THR A 76 -0.66 -6.64 -9.58
C THR A 76 -1.89 -6.10 -8.88
N LEU A 77 -3.09 -6.46 -9.37
CA LEU A 77 -4.33 -6.04 -8.76
C LEU A 77 -4.48 -6.57 -7.33
N GLY A 78 -4.11 -7.83 -7.10
CA GLY A 78 -4.14 -8.45 -5.78
C GLY A 78 -3.25 -7.72 -4.76
N VAL A 79 -2.02 -7.36 -5.15
CA VAL A 79 -1.09 -6.63 -4.26
C VAL A 79 -1.63 -5.24 -3.93
N GLU A 80 -2.17 -4.53 -4.91
CA GLU A 80 -2.74 -3.18 -4.67
C GLU A 80 -3.97 -3.23 -3.76
N ALA A 81 -4.90 -4.16 -4.03
CA ALA A 81 -6.09 -4.34 -3.22
C ALA A 81 -5.74 -4.77 -1.79
N PHE A 82 -4.77 -5.66 -1.63
CA PHE A 82 -4.33 -6.12 -0.32
C PHE A 82 -3.71 -4.98 0.51
N ASN A 83 -2.90 -4.11 -0.10
CA ASN A 83 -2.40 -2.91 0.58
C ASN A 83 -3.52 -1.95 0.99
N ALA A 84 -4.52 -1.77 0.12
CA ALA A 84 -5.69 -0.95 0.46
C ALA A 84 -6.42 -1.52 1.69
N LEU A 85 -6.63 -2.84 1.75
CA LEU A 85 -7.27 -3.49 2.91
C LEU A 85 -6.44 -3.36 4.19
N LEU A 86 -5.12 -3.51 4.10
CA LEU A 86 -4.22 -3.35 5.24
C LEU A 86 -4.30 -1.92 5.79
N TYR A 87 -4.20 -0.90 4.94
CA TYR A 87 -4.30 0.49 5.39
C TYR A 87 -5.70 0.83 5.92
N PHE A 88 -6.76 0.28 5.32
CA PHE A 88 -8.13 0.43 5.81
C PHE A 88 -8.27 -0.06 7.25
N ALA A 89 -7.84 -1.29 7.51
CA ALA A 89 -7.86 -1.86 8.85
C ALA A 89 -6.96 -1.08 9.81
N ALA A 90 -5.79 -0.64 9.34
CA ALA A 90 -4.79 0.01 10.18
C ALA A 90 -5.23 1.39 10.66
N PHE A 91 -5.74 2.22 9.75
CA PHE A 91 -6.20 3.56 10.14
C PHE A 91 -7.41 3.49 11.08
N ILE A 92 -8.33 2.53 10.88
CA ILE A 92 -9.51 2.37 11.74
C ILE A 92 -9.09 1.90 13.13
N ALA A 93 -8.26 0.84 13.21
CA ALA A 93 -7.78 0.33 14.48
C ALA A 93 -7.03 1.41 15.28
N HIS A 94 -6.23 2.22 14.60
CA HIS A 94 -5.50 3.32 15.22
C HIS A 94 -6.42 4.48 15.63
N ALA A 95 -7.40 4.85 14.80
CA ALA A 95 -8.38 5.89 15.12
C ALA A 95 -9.26 5.51 16.32
N VAL A 96 -9.71 4.25 16.42
CA VAL A 96 -10.46 3.75 17.58
C VAL A 96 -9.60 3.78 18.84
N PHE A 97 -8.34 3.36 18.74
CA PHE A 97 -7.41 3.48 19.85
C PHE A 97 -7.30 4.94 20.31
N LEU A 98 -7.02 5.87 19.39
CA LEU A 98 -6.89 7.30 19.70
C LEU A 98 -8.16 7.90 20.31
N GLY A 99 -9.33 7.52 19.80
CA GLY A 99 -10.62 7.98 20.31
C GLY A 99 -10.93 7.48 21.72
N SER A 100 -10.32 6.37 22.15
CA SER A 100 -10.50 5.82 23.51
C SER A 100 -9.61 6.49 24.57
N LEU A 101 -8.61 7.30 24.18
CA LEU A 101 -7.74 7.98 25.12
C LEU A 101 -8.41 9.26 25.66
N ALA A 102 -8.73 9.25 26.97
CA ALA A 102 -9.38 10.38 27.65
C ALA A 102 -8.53 11.66 27.69
N MET A 103 -7.20 11.54 27.71
CA MET A 103 -6.26 12.66 27.56
C MET A 103 -5.11 12.25 26.66
N CYS A 104 -4.97 12.95 25.53
CA CYS A 104 -3.88 12.77 24.58
C CYS A 104 -3.26 14.15 24.34
N HIS A 105 -2.14 14.42 25.02
CA HIS A 105 -1.41 15.68 24.97
C HIS A 105 0.09 15.42 24.78
N GLY A 106 0.80 16.37 24.19
CA GLY A 106 2.23 16.27 23.90
C GLY A 106 2.57 15.81 22.48
N SER A 107 3.87 15.73 22.19
CA SER A 107 4.40 15.45 20.85
C SER A 107 4.06 14.06 20.32
N VAL A 108 4.01 13.05 21.19
CA VAL A 108 3.68 11.66 20.81
C VAL A 108 2.21 11.55 20.38
N CYS A 109 1.32 12.24 21.09
CA CYS A 109 -0.09 12.30 20.70
C CYS A 109 -0.27 13.00 19.34
N ALA A 110 0.41 14.14 19.15
CA ALA A 110 0.37 14.85 17.87
C ALA A 110 0.90 13.97 16.74
N ALA A 111 2.04 13.30 16.94
CA ALA A 111 2.60 12.35 15.99
C ALA A 111 1.61 11.23 15.66
N SER A 112 0.95 10.65 16.67
CA SER A 112 -0.02 9.57 16.50
C SER A 112 -1.30 10.00 15.75
N ARG A 113 -1.73 11.26 15.92
CA ARG A 113 -2.85 11.84 15.15
C ARG A 113 -2.46 12.03 13.69
N VAL A 114 -1.27 12.57 13.44
CA VAL A 114 -0.73 12.72 12.08
C VAL A 114 -0.60 11.34 11.43
N ASP A 115 -0.11 10.33 12.16
CA ASP A 115 0.01 8.95 11.68
C ASP A 115 -1.33 8.38 11.21
N SER A 116 -2.41 8.63 11.97
CA SER A 116 -3.77 8.23 11.57
C SER A 116 -4.23 8.88 10.26
N VAL A 117 -3.95 10.18 10.08
CA VAL A 117 -4.32 10.92 8.87
C VAL A 117 -3.49 10.48 7.67
N VAL A 118 -2.19 10.25 7.84
CA VAL A 118 -1.29 9.78 6.79
C VAL A 118 -1.65 8.34 6.40
N ALA A 119 -2.04 7.48 7.34
CA ALA A 119 -2.57 6.15 7.05
C ALA A 119 -3.87 6.19 6.23
N ALA A 120 -4.79 7.11 6.55
CA ALA A 120 -6.01 7.32 5.77
C ALA A 120 -5.71 7.85 4.35
N ALA A 121 -4.73 8.75 4.22
CA ALA A 121 -4.27 9.22 2.91
C ALA A 121 -3.63 8.08 2.09
N ALA A 122 -2.85 7.21 2.74
CA ALA A 122 -2.28 6.03 2.11
C ALA A 122 -3.36 5.06 1.62
N PHE A 123 -4.41 4.83 2.42
CA PHE A 123 -5.58 4.06 2.01
C PHE A 123 -6.19 4.62 0.72
N CYS A 124 -6.48 5.92 0.66
CA CYS A 124 -7.04 6.56 -0.53
C CYS A 124 -6.11 6.42 -1.75
N ALA A 125 -4.79 6.56 -1.55
CA ALA A 125 -3.81 6.40 -2.63
C ALA A 125 -3.75 4.96 -3.18
N TRP A 126 -3.87 3.95 -2.30
CA TRP A 126 -3.93 2.54 -2.71
C TRP A 126 -5.24 2.19 -3.40
N VAL A 127 -6.38 2.70 -2.92
CA VAL A 127 -7.68 2.53 -3.57
C VAL A 127 -7.69 3.17 -4.96
N ALA A 128 -7.21 4.41 -5.09
CA ALA A 128 -7.12 5.08 -6.37
C ALA A 128 -6.26 4.28 -7.37
N SER A 129 -5.12 3.75 -6.93
CA SER A 129 -4.27 2.86 -7.72
C SER A 129 -5.02 1.60 -8.15
N THR A 130 -5.70 0.95 -7.22
CA THR A 130 -6.46 -0.29 -7.48
C THR A 130 -7.54 -0.06 -8.52
N ILE A 131 -8.30 1.05 -8.43
CA ILE A 131 -9.36 1.40 -9.39
C ILE A 131 -8.77 1.65 -10.78
N VAL A 132 -7.63 2.35 -10.84
CA VAL A 132 -6.91 2.60 -12.09
C VAL A 132 -6.39 1.32 -12.71
N THR A 133 -5.82 0.42 -11.92
CA THR A 133 -5.31 -0.86 -12.42
C THR A 133 -6.45 -1.76 -12.87
N ALA A 134 -7.54 -1.82 -12.10
CA ALA A 134 -8.74 -2.58 -12.43
C ALA A 134 -9.37 -2.09 -13.73
N ARG A 135 -9.55 -0.78 -13.91
CA ARG A 135 -10.16 -0.24 -15.15
C ARG A 135 -9.27 -0.52 -16.36
N ASP A 136 -7.94 -0.41 -16.23
CA ASP A 136 -7.01 -0.67 -17.33
C ASP A 136 -7.06 -2.18 -17.70
N MET A 137 -7.28 -3.09 -16.73
CA MET A 137 -7.50 -4.52 -16.98
C MET A 137 -8.86 -4.82 -17.62
N PHE A 138 -9.95 -4.24 -17.13
CA PHE A 138 -11.28 -4.46 -17.71
C PHE A 138 -11.36 -3.91 -19.14
N VAL A 139 -10.80 -2.73 -19.41
CA VAL A 139 -10.75 -2.16 -20.77
C VAL A 139 -9.86 -3.02 -21.69
N ALA A 140 -8.69 -3.47 -21.23
CA ALA A 140 -7.86 -4.39 -22.02
C ALA A 140 -8.55 -5.74 -22.29
N GLY A 141 -9.38 -6.23 -21.37
CA GLY A 141 -10.22 -7.41 -21.56
C GLY A 141 -11.36 -7.18 -22.55
N LEU A 142 -11.99 -6.00 -22.52
CA LEU A 142 -13.09 -5.60 -23.41
C LEU A 142 -12.64 -5.29 -24.85
N VAL A 143 -11.38 -4.86 -25.06
CA VAL A 143 -10.76 -4.67 -26.40
C VAL A 143 -10.33 -6.00 -27.03
N ARG A 144 -10.50 -7.12 -26.32
CA ARG A 144 -10.28 -8.47 -26.84
C ARG A 144 -11.56 -9.23 -27.32
N PRO A 145 -12.55 -8.63 -28.01
CA PRO A 145 -13.64 -9.39 -28.62
C PRO A 145 -13.27 -9.72 -30.06
N GLY A 146 -12.58 -10.85 -30.26
CA GLY A 146 -12.23 -11.33 -31.59
C GLY A 146 -11.23 -12.46 -31.47
N GLY A 147 -11.72 -13.69 -31.49
CA GLY A 147 -10.90 -14.88 -31.42
C GLY A 147 -9.88 -14.91 -32.56
N ASP A 148 -8.61 -14.75 -32.23
CA ASP A 148 -7.55 -15.29 -33.07
C ASP A 148 -7.18 -16.67 -32.52
N LYS A 149 -7.87 -17.68 -33.06
CA LYS A 149 -7.34 -19.04 -33.08
C LYS A 149 -6.39 -19.10 -34.27
N THR A 150 -5.15 -18.66 -34.13
CA THR A 150 -4.10 -19.05 -35.08
C THR A 150 -3.32 -20.23 -34.52
N PRO A 151 -3.25 -21.35 -35.26
CA PRO A 151 -2.69 -22.59 -34.77
C PRO A 151 -1.16 -22.55 -34.77
N ILE A 152 -0.59 -23.37 -33.90
CA ILE A 152 0.81 -23.79 -33.91
C ILE A 152 1.23 -24.11 -35.36
N SER A 153 2.12 -23.32 -35.95
CA SER A 153 2.93 -23.79 -37.08
C SER A 153 4.41 -23.58 -36.78
N VAL A 154 5.01 -24.68 -36.33
CA VAL A 154 6.44 -24.98 -36.43
C VAL A 154 6.92 -24.65 -37.85
N ARG A 155 8.02 -23.89 -37.97
CA ARG A 155 8.93 -24.00 -39.11
C ARG A 155 10.33 -23.45 -38.77
N GLU A 156 11.22 -24.37 -38.41
CA GLU A 156 12.67 -24.30 -38.70
C GLU A 156 12.88 -24.38 -40.23
N PRO A 157 13.98 -23.85 -40.77
CA PRO A 157 15.30 -24.49 -40.69
C PRO A 157 16.43 -23.59 -40.15
#